data_AF-A0A349X345-F1
#
_entry.id   AF-A0A349X345-F1
#
_cell.length_a   1.000
_cell.length_b   1.000
_cell.length_c   1.000
_cell.angle_alpha   90.00
_cell.angle_beta   90.00
_cell.angle_gamma   90.00
#
_symmetry.space_group_name_H-M   'P 1'
#
loop_
_entity.id
_entity.type
_entity.pdbx_description
1 polymer ?
#
loop_
_entity_poly.entity_id
_entity_poly.type
_entity_poly.pdbx_seq_one_letter_code
_entity_poly.pdbx_strand_id
1 'polypeptide(L)'
;MFRILGILILLAALVAGGLWFSAQSLPSWYDDSVDQQTSAAEQLNQEISRSGAGNFLGGKLADVLSGRLRLNDAEFNALFLASLQADKDGRKLLAVSDAVNANITENGIELAAVINLDKVEKIDANARRGVEKVNRMFPFLNDSRVAVAIIGTPIARNGRLGIKDDFSLRVGAIPISNSSLRQLGADVERANRESLDLKYLSVNSVTLRNGEIELGVTPSF
;
A
#
# COMPACT_ATOMS: atom_id res chain seq x y z
N MET A 1 0.28 -1.99 -12.78
CA MET A 1 0.53 -3.21 -11.99
C MET A 1 0.20 -2.86 -10.54
N PHE A 2 -1.09 -2.68 -10.26
CA PHE A 2 -1.70 -2.69 -8.93
C PHE A 2 -3.20 -2.95 -9.13
N ARG A 3 -3.59 -4.18 -9.49
CA ARG A 3 -5.02 -4.57 -9.47
C ARG A 3 -5.57 -4.67 -8.03
N ILE A 4 -4.71 -4.47 -7.04
CA ILE A 4 -5.03 -4.29 -5.63
C ILE A 4 -6.12 -3.23 -5.45
N LEU A 5 -6.16 -2.16 -6.25
CA LEU A 5 -7.23 -1.15 -6.16
C LEU A 5 -8.62 -1.76 -6.39
N GLY A 6 -8.75 -2.64 -7.39
CA GLY A 6 -9.99 -3.34 -7.67
C GLY A 6 -10.37 -4.33 -6.56
N ILE A 7 -9.38 -4.85 -5.84
CA ILE A 7 -9.55 -5.79 -4.74
C ILE A 7 -9.90 -5.03 -3.45
N LEU A 8 -9.20 -3.95 -3.09
CA LEU A 8 -9.47 -3.11 -1.93
C LEU A 8 -10.89 -2.50 -1.98
N ILE A 9 -11.32 -1.99 -3.16
CA ILE A 9 -12.66 -1.43 -3.34
C ILE A 9 -13.74 -2.52 -3.22
N LEU A 10 -13.48 -3.73 -3.75
CA LEU A 10 -14.42 -4.84 -3.69
C LEU A 10 -14.47 -5.49 -2.29
N LEU A 11 -13.43 -5.29 -1.47
CA LEU A 11 -13.32 -5.83 -0.12
C LEU A 11 -13.87 -4.91 0.97
N ALA A 12 -13.83 -3.59 0.77
CA ALA A 12 -14.62 -2.65 1.58
C ALA A 12 -16.14 -2.94 1.49
N ALA A 13 -16.57 -3.59 0.40
CA ALA A 13 -17.96 -3.92 0.10
C ALA A 13 -18.58 -5.05 0.92
N LEU A 14 -17.85 -5.73 1.83
CA LEU A 14 -18.33 -7.00 2.41
C LEU A 14 -18.35 -7.08 3.94
N VAL A 15 -18.08 -5.98 4.64
CA VAL A 15 -18.19 -5.91 6.11
C VAL A 15 -19.64 -5.58 6.52
N ALA A 16 -20.40 -6.62 6.89
CA ALA A 16 -21.82 -6.48 7.28
C ALA A 16 -22.04 -5.80 8.65
N GLY A 17 -22.86 -4.75 8.65
CA GLY A 17 -23.83 -4.27 9.66
C GLY A 17 -23.50 -4.14 11.16
N GLY A 18 -22.77 -5.09 11.77
CA GLY A 18 -22.54 -5.13 13.22
C GLY A 18 -21.20 -4.58 13.68
N LEU A 19 -20.24 -4.40 12.77
CA LEU A 19 -18.87 -3.97 13.06
C LEU A 19 -18.59 -2.53 12.59
N TRP A 20 -19.65 -1.71 12.49
CA TRP A 20 -19.62 -0.37 11.89
C TRP A 20 -18.65 0.61 12.57
N PHE A 21 -18.67 0.68 13.91
CA PHE A 21 -17.85 1.64 14.66
C PHE A 21 -16.35 1.38 14.48
N SER A 22 -15.95 0.12 14.26
CA SER A 22 -14.57 -0.26 14.00
C SER A 22 -14.17 -0.08 12.54
N ALA A 23 -15.09 -0.10 11.58
CA ALA A 23 -14.75 0.12 10.17
C ALA A 23 -14.39 1.59 9.86
N GLN A 24 -15.00 2.55 10.57
CA GLN A 24 -14.71 3.98 10.46
C GLN A 24 -13.53 4.45 11.31
N SER A 25 -12.99 3.61 12.19
CA SER A 25 -11.81 4.01 12.96
C SER A 25 -10.64 4.19 12.01
N LEU A 26 -10.28 5.44 11.79
CA LEU A 26 -9.08 5.79 11.05
C LEU A 26 -7.88 5.29 11.88
N PRO A 27 -6.81 4.81 11.23
CA PRO A 27 -5.62 4.40 11.94
C PRO A 27 -5.05 5.59 12.73
N SER A 28 -4.44 5.34 13.89
CA SER A 28 -3.84 6.42 14.71
C SER A 28 -2.82 7.25 13.92
N TRP A 29 -2.11 6.62 12.98
CA TRP A 29 -1.19 7.32 12.10
C TRP A 29 -1.88 8.35 11.20
N TYR A 30 -3.19 8.24 10.92
CA TYR A 30 -3.91 9.21 10.09
C TYR A 30 -4.06 10.56 10.79
N ASP A 31 -4.40 10.56 12.08
CA ASP A 31 -4.53 11.80 12.85
C ASP A 31 -3.14 12.40 13.17
N ASP A 32 -2.15 11.55 13.47
CA ASP A 32 -0.75 11.98 13.70
C ASP A 32 -0.03 12.41 12.41
N SER A 33 -0.52 11.97 11.24
CA SER A 33 0.06 12.28 9.93
C SER A 33 -0.17 13.71 9.45
N VAL A 34 -0.79 14.57 10.26
CA VAL A 34 -0.93 16.00 9.91
C VAL A 34 0.31 16.80 10.31
N ASP A 35 1.10 16.41 11.32
CA ASP A 35 2.05 17.36 11.94
C ASP A 35 3.55 17.00 12.00
N GLN A 36 4.02 15.73 12.08
CA GLN A 36 5.47 15.50 12.34
C GLN A 36 6.23 14.41 11.54
N GLN A 37 5.75 13.17 11.41
CA GLN A 37 6.45 12.14 10.60
C GLN A 37 6.25 12.34 9.09
N THR A 38 5.08 12.88 8.74
CA THR A 38 4.72 13.28 7.39
C THR A 38 5.65 14.36 6.88
N SER A 39 6.14 15.28 7.70
CA SER A 39 7.05 16.33 7.22
C SER A 39 8.33 15.78 6.61
N ALA A 40 8.97 14.79 7.22
CA ALA A 40 10.20 14.19 6.69
C ALA A 40 9.92 13.24 5.51
N ALA A 41 8.91 12.38 5.62
CA ALA A 41 8.55 11.45 4.55
C ALA A 41 7.93 12.16 3.34
N GLU A 42 7.17 13.24 3.55
CA GLU A 42 6.56 14.07 2.52
C GLU A 42 7.55 15.09 1.95
N GLN A 43 8.52 15.58 2.72
CA GLN A 43 9.68 16.28 2.16
C GLN A 43 10.51 15.32 1.30
N LEU A 44 10.83 14.11 1.78
CA LEU A 44 11.51 13.09 0.98
C LEU A 44 10.69 12.72 -0.26
N ASN A 45 9.37 12.58 -0.13
CA ASN A 45 8.50 12.24 -1.24
C ASN A 45 8.38 13.41 -2.21
N GLN A 46 8.30 14.66 -1.77
CA GLN A 46 8.33 15.85 -2.62
C GLN A 46 9.69 15.98 -3.31
N GLU A 47 10.78 15.70 -2.60
CA GLU A 47 12.14 15.64 -3.14
C GLU A 47 12.23 14.52 -4.19
N ILE A 48 11.75 13.31 -3.92
CA ILE A 48 11.71 12.19 -4.88
C ILE A 48 10.76 12.49 -6.05
N SER A 49 9.67 13.20 -5.82
CA SER A 49 8.71 13.59 -6.86
C SER A 49 9.28 14.68 -7.78
N ARG A 50 10.06 15.62 -7.23
CA ARG A 50 10.71 16.72 -7.97
C ARG A 50 12.03 16.31 -8.62
N SER A 51 12.84 15.56 -7.90
CA SER A 51 14.21 15.17 -8.26
C SER A 51 14.28 13.75 -8.86
N GLY A 52 13.22 12.95 -8.73
CA GLY A 52 13.15 11.56 -9.16
C GLY A 52 13.74 10.57 -8.14
N ALA A 53 13.21 9.35 -8.11
CA ALA A 53 13.71 8.27 -7.24
C ALA A 53 15.21 7.99 -7.43
N GLY A 54 15.77 8.29 -8.61
CA GLY A 54 17.20 8.18 -8.89
C GLY A 54 18.07 9.11 -8.04
N ASN A 55 17.62 10.31 -7.68
CA ASN A 55 18.39 11.25 -6.86
C ASN A 55 18.39 10.86 -5.38
N PHE A 56 17.27 10.33 -4.88
CA PHE A 56 17.21 9.72 -3.55
C PHE A 56 18.11 8.48 -3.45
N LEU A 57 18.04 7.60 -4.45
CA LEU A 57 18.97 6.47 -4.56
C LEU A 57 20.41 6.92 -4.77
N GLY A 58 20.66 8.13 -5.27
CA GLY A 58 21.97 8.76 -5.34
C GLY A 58 22.60 8.98 -3.95
N GLY A 59 21.79 9.36 -2.94
CA GLY A 59 22.23 9.44 -1.55
C GLY A 59 22.50 8.07 -0.91
N LYS A 60 21.88 7.01 -1.45
CA LYS A 60 22.07 5.60 -1.09
C LYS A 60 22.92 4.85 -2.13
N LEU A 61 23.69 5.56 -2.96
CA LEU A 61 24.35 4.95 -4.12
C LEU A 61 25.40 3.92 -3.68
N ALA A 62 26.14 4.21 -2.61
CA ALA A 62 27.09 3.26 -2.04
C ALA A 62 26.42 1.94 -1.64
N ASP A 63 25.23 2.02 -1.01
CA ASP A 63 24.42 0.88 -0.61
C ASP A 63 23.96 0.08 -1.84
N VAL A 64 23.41 0.76 -2.85
CA VAL A 64 22.98 0.14 -4.11
C VAL A 64 24.14 -0.52 -4.84
N LEU A 65 25.31 0.13 -4.93
CA LEU A 65 26.51 -0.43 -5.56
C LEU A 65 27.10 -1.60 -4.78
N SER A 66 26.92 -1.62 -3.46
CA SER A 66 27.28 -2.76 -2.61
C SER A 66 26.29 -3.93 -2.71
N GLY A 67 25.21 -3.75 -3.47
CA GLY A 67 24.14 -4.73 -3.65
C GLY A 67 23.21 -4.88 -2.43
N ARG A 68 23.28 -3.97 -1.46
CA ARG A 68 22.51 -4.01 -0.22
C ARG A 68 21.96 -2.64 0.11
N LEU A 69 20.66 -2.47 -0.07
CA LEU A 69 19.93 -1.24 0.22
C LEU A 69 19.21 -1.36 1.56
N ARG A 70 19.61 -0.56 2.54
CA ARG A 70 18.93 -0.50 3.85
C ARG A 70 18.02 0.72 3.91
N LEU A 71 16.75 0.47 4.25
CA LEU A 71 15.72 1.48 4.35
C LEU A 71 15.10 1.43 5.74
N ASN A 72 15.04 2.58 6.41
CA ASN A 72 14.18 2.78 7.56
C ASN A 72 12.72 3.04 7.12
N ASP A 73 11.80 3.20 8.07
CA ASP A 73 10.38 3.44 7.79
C ASP A 73 10.12 4.61 6.84
N ALA A 74 10.73 5.77 7.10
CA ALA A 74 10.51 6.96 6.30
C ALA A 74 11.03 6.77 4.86
N GLU A 75 12.20 6.15 4.71
CA GLU A 75 12.81 5.84 3.42
C GLU A 75 12.00 4.81 2.63
N PHE A 76 11.50 3.77 3.31
CA PHE A 76 10.65 2.75 2.71
C PHE A 76 9.32 3.33 2.26
N ASN A 77 8.67 4.14 3.10
CA ASN A 77 7.43 4.84 2.75
C ASN A 77 7.62 5.77 1.54
N ALA A 78 8.70 6.55 1.53
CA ALA A 78 9.00 7.46 0.42
C ALA A 78 9.21 6.69 -0.90
N LEU A 79 9.94 5.55 -0.85
CA LEU A 79 10.13 4.69 -2.00
C LEU A 79 8.81 4.04 -2.47
N PHE A 80 7.95 3.63 -1.54
CA PHE A 80 6.61 3.12 -1.82
C PHE A 80 5.75 4.18 -2.52
N LEU A 81 5.66 5.40 -1.98
CA LEU A 81 4.89 6.48 -2.60
C LEU A 81 5.41 6.82 -4.01
N ALA A 82 6.74 6.87 -4.19
CA ALA A 82 7.35 7.09 -5.49
C ALA A 82 6.99 6.00 -6.51
N SER A 83 6.97 4.73 -6.07
CA SER A 83 6.57 3.61 -6.93
C SER A 83 5.09 3.68 -7.34
N LEU A 84 4.21 4.13 -6.44
CA LEU A 84 2.79 4.36 -6.76
C LEU A 84 2.62 5.48 -7.77
N GLN A 85 3.39 6.57 -7.65
CA GLN A 85 3.34 7.66 -8.63
C GLN A 85 3.86 7.23 -10.01
N ALA A 86 4.84 6.34 -10.06
CA ALA A 86 5.39 5.84 -11.32
C ALA A 86 4.43 4.89 -12.06
N ASP A 87 3.66 4.08 -11.33
CA ASP A 87 2.71 3.12 -11.92
C ASP A 87 1.33 3.73 -12.23
N LYS A 88 0.71 3.28 -13.34
CA LYS A 88 -0.61 3.77 -13.75
C LYS A 88 -1.70 3.43 -12.73
N ASP A 89 -1.69 2.23 -12.18
CA ASP A 89 -2.69 1.80 -11.21
C ASP A 89 -2.39 2.40 -9.82
N GLY A 90 -1.11 2.57 -9.49
CA GLY A 90 -0.68 3.32 -8.30
C GLY A 90 -1.20 4.77 -8.31
N ARG A 91 -1.11 5.48 -9.44
CA ARG A 91 -1.72 6.82 -9.57
C ARG A 91 -3.24 6.82 -9.42
N LYS A 92 -3.93 5.76 -9.84
CA LYS A 92 -5.37 5.63 -9.60
C LYS A 92 -5.67 5.46 -8.11
N LEU A 93 -4.87 4.68 -7.39
CA LEU A 93 -4.97 4.54 -5.93
C LEU A 93 -4.77 5.91 -5.25
N LEU A 94 -3.68 6.60 -5.58
CA LEU A 94 -3.39 7.93 -5.03
C LEU A 94 -4.52 8.94 -5.31
N ALA A 95 -5.16 8.86 -6.47
CA ALA A 95 -6.24 9.77 -6.82
C ALA A 95 -7.56 9.50 -6.06
N VAL A 96 -7.78 8.28 -5.56
CA VAL A 96 -8.95 7.95 -4.71
C VAL A 96 -8.65 7.99 -3.22
N SER A 97 -7.38 8.03 -2.84
CA SER A 97 -6.97 8.03 -1.44
C SER A 97 -6.84 9.45 -0.89
N ASP A 98 -7.21 9.63 0.37
CA ASP A 98 -6.88 10.83 1.14
C ASP A 98 -5.47 10.72 1.73
N ALA A 99 -5.05 9.49 2.10
CA ALA A 99 -3.69 9.20 2.55
C ALA A 99 -3.28 7.78 2.15
N VAL A 100 -1.97 7.59 1.96
CA VAL A 100 -1.34 6.29 1.74
C VAL A 100 -0.05 6.25 2.56
N ASN A 101 0.22 5.12 3.21
CA ASN A 101 1.39 4.95 4.06
C ASN A 101 1.94 3.53 3.95
N ALA A 102 3.25 3.38 4.17
CA ALA A 102 3.90 2.10 4.35
C ALA A 102 4.82 2.14 5.57
N ASN A 103 4.67 1.16 6.45
CA ASN A 103 5.47 1.03 7.67
C ASN A 103 6.16 -0.34 7.71
N ILE A 104 7.36 -0.38 8.28
CA ILE A 104 8.05 -1.60 8.65
C ILE A 104 7.62 -1.93 10.08
N THR A 105 7.33 -3.20 10.31
CA THR A 105 6.96 -3.74 11.63
C THR A 105 7.98 -4.82 12.02
N GLU A 106 7.96 -5.26 13.27
CA GLU A 106 8.85 -6.34 13.72
C GLU A 106 8.74 -7.61 12.88
N ASN A 107 7.56 -7.91 12.35
CA ASN A 107 7.24 -9.19 11.71
C ASN A 107 6.88 -9.06 10.21
N GLY A 108 6.95 -7.86 9.63
CA GLY A 108 6.47 -7.64 8.27
C GLY A 108 6.47 -6.18 7.85
N ILE A 109 5.76 -5.91 6.77
CA ILE A 109 5.42 -4.56 6.33
C ILE A 109 3.90 -4.37 6.41
N GLU A 110 3.48 -3.15 6.71
CA GLU A 110 2.09 -2.71 6.59
C GLU A 110 1.99 -1.68 5.46
N LEU A 111 1.18 -1.97 4.45
CA LEU A 111 0.81 -1.02 3.40
C LEU A 111 -0.63 -0.59 3.63
N ALA A 112 -0.85 0.69 3.92
CA ALA A 112 -2.16 1.21 4.29
C ALA A 112 -2.60 2.38 3.41
N ALA A 113 -3.91 2.50 3.22
CA ALA A 113 -4.53 3.60 2.49
C ALA A 113 -5.84 4.00 3.16
N VAL A 114 -6.12 5.29 3.21
CA VAL A 114 -7.44 5.82 3.54
C VAL A 114 -8.11 6.18 2.23
N ILE A 115 -9.07 5.37 1.81
CA ILE A 115 -9.79 5.50 0.53
C ILE A 115 -11.01 6.39 0.74
N ASN A 116 -11.16 7.41 -0.09
CA ASN A 116 -12.34 8.25 -0.14
C ASN A 116 -13.28 7.72 -1.22
N LEU A 117 -14.40 7.14 -0.81
CA LEU A 117 -15.32 6.46 -1.72
C LEU A 117 -15.96 7.41 -2.77
N ASP A 118 -16.10 8.70 -2.46
CA ASP A 118 -16.63 9.70 -3.41
C ASP A 118 -15.67 9.99 -4.55
N LYS A 119 -14.37 9.87 -4.27
CA LYS A 119 -13.35 9.98 -5.30
C LYS A 119 -13.38 8.74 -6.20
N VAL A 120 -13.61 7.55 -5.64
CA VAL A 120 -13.62 6.28 -6.40
C VAL A 120 -14.64 6.29 -7.54
N GLU A 121 -15.84 6.83 -7.32
CA GLU A 121 -16.89 6.92 -8.33
C GLU A 121 -16.47 7.70 -9.60
N LYS A 122 -15.46 8.56 -9.48
CA LYS A 122 -15.03 9.50 -10.52
C LYS A 122 -13.87 8.98 -11.39
N ILE A 123 -13.22 7.86 -11.04
CA ILE A 123 -11.94 7.46 -11.65
C ILE A 123 -12.07 6.32 -12.67
N ASP A 124 -13.01 5.38 -12.47
CA ASP A 124 -13.12 4.21 -13.36
C ASP A 124 -14.56 3.66 -13.38
N ALA A 125 -15.12 3.45 -14.58
CA ALA A 125 -16.47 2.93 -14.75
C ALA A 125 -16.67 1.51 -14.17
N ASN A 126 -15.60 0.70 -14.09
CA ASN A 126 -15.66 -0.61 -13.44
C ASN A 126 -15.59 -0.48 -11.91
N ALA A 127 -14.81 0.48 -11.40
CA ALA A 127 -14.77 0.79 -9.96
C ALA A 127 -16.12 1.34 -9.48
N ARG A 128 -16.77 2.17 -10.31
CA ARG A 128 -18.12 2.68 -10.04
C ARG A 128 -19.14 1.57 -9.80
N ARG A 129 -19.12 0.48 -10.58
CA ARG A 129 -20.04 -0.67 -10.32
C ARG A 129 -19.74 -1.39 -9.02
N GLY A 130 -18.46 -1.43 -8.62
CA GLY A 130 -18.04 -1.95 -7.32
C GLY A 130 -18.60 -1.09 -6.20
N VAL A 131 -18.38 0.22 -6.28
CA VAL A 131 -18.92 1.22 -5.33
C VAL A 131 -20.44 1.21 -5.31
N GLU A 132 -21.12 1.14 -6.45
CA GLU A 132 -22.59 1.04 -6.49
C GLU A 132 -23.14 -0.24 -5.84
N LYS A 133 -22.35 -1.34 -5.81
CA LYS A 133 -22.70 -2.54 -5.06
C LYS A 133 -22.43 -2.35 -3.57
N VAL A 134 -21.30 -1.74 -3.21
CA VAL A 134 -20.96 -1.33 -1.84
C VAL A 134 -22.08 -0.45 -1.30
N ASN A 135 -22.40 0.66 -1.97
CA ASN A 135 -23.42 1.63 -1.59
C ASN A 135 -24.82 1.00 -1.52
N ARG A 136 -25.12 -0.02 -2.33
CA ARG A 136 -26.39 -0.75 -2.21
C ARG A 136 -26.45 -1.67 -0.99
N MET A 137 -25.37 -2.36 -0.69
CA MET A 137 -25.30 -3.27 0.46
C MET A 137 -25.13 -2.47 1.77
N PHE A 138 -24.42 -1.35 1.69
CA PHE A 138 -23.96 -0.50 2.77
C PHE A 138 -24.14 0.98 2.40
N PRO A 139 -25.38 1.48 2.29
CA PRO A 139 -25.66 2.87 1.90
C PRO A 139 -25.07 3.89 2.87
N PHE A 140 -24.77 3.45 4.09
CA PHE A 140 -24.08 4.23 5.11
C PHE A 140 -22.59 4.48 4.80
N LEU A 141 -21.97 3.76 3.86
CA LEU A 141 -20.59 3.98 3.39
C LEU A 141 -20.49 5.05 2.30
N ASN A 142 -21.62 5.60 1.82
CA ASN A 142 -21.59 6.78 0.97
C ASN A 142 -20.80 7.90 1.66
N ASP A 143 -19.97 8.62 0.90
CA ASP A 143 -19.20 9.75 1.41
C ASP A 143 -18.26 9.42 2.58
N SER A 144 -17.96 8.14 2.77
CA SER A 144 -17.11 7.66 3.84
C SER A 144 -15.65 7.48 3.43
N ARG A 145 -14.77 7.67 4.41
CA ARG A 145 -13.37 7.28 4.35
C ARG A 145 -13.24 5.86 4.88
N VAL A 146 -12.63 4.99 4.10
CA VAL A 146 -12.38 3.60 4.49
C VAL A 146 -10.89 3.39 4.59
N ALA A 147 -10.42 3.10 5.79
CA ALA A 147 -9.05 2.67 6.00
C ALA A 147 -8.89 1.21 5.56
N VAL A 148 -7.89 0.93 4.73
CA VAL A 148 -7.54 -0.43 4.35
C VAL A 148 -6.05 -0.63 4.52
N ALA A 149 -5.64 -1.73 5.13
CA ALA A 149 -4.25 -2.09 5.30
C ALA A 149 -4.00 -3.53 4.87
N ILE A 150 -2.84 -3.77 4.26
CA ILE A 150 -2.29 -5.08 3.95
C ILE A 150 -1.07 -5.26 4.83
N ILE A 151 -1.07 -6.30 5.65
CA ILE A 151 0.04 -6.64 6.54
C ILE A 151 0.59 -7.98 6.09
N GLY A 152 1.89 -8.07 5.83
CA GLY A 152 2.48 -9.34 5.44
C GLY A 152 4.00 -9.34 5.42
N THR A 153 4.57 -10.53 5.29
CA THR A 153 6.02 -10.69 5.20
C THR A 153 6.51 -10.30 3.80
N PRO A 154 7.44 -9.34 3.67
CA PRO A 154 7.98 -8.97 2.38
C PRO A 154 8.93 -10.04 1.85
N ILE A 155 8.93 -10.26 0.54
CA ILE A 155 9.76 -11.26 -0.14
C ILE A 155 10.31 -10.71 -1.45
N ALA A 156 11.47 -11.21 -1.88
CA ALA A 156 11.93 -10.98 -3.25
C ALA A 156 11.21 -11.94 -4.19
N ARG A 157 10.59 -11.42 -5.23
CA ARG A 157 9.86 -12.21 -6.24
C ARG A 157 10.05 -11.60 -7.61
N ASN A 158 10.67 -12.35 -8.53
CA ASN A 158 10.89 -11.93 -9.93
C ASN A 158 11.58 -10.55 -10.05
N GLY A 159 12.61 -10.29 -9.23
CA GLY A 159 13.30 -9.00 -9.23
C GLY A 159 12.51 -7.85 -8.60
N ARG A 160 11.42 -8.14 -7.90
CA ARG A 160 10.52 -7.14 -7.30
C ARG A 160 10.25 -7.44 -5.83
N LEU A 161 9.78 -6.44 -5.10
CA LEU A 161 9.37 -6.59 -3.71
C LEU A 161 7.93 -7.10 -3.67
N GLY A 162 7.73 -8.39 -3.40
CA GLY A 162 6.42 -9.00 -3.20
C GLY A 162 6.03 -9.08 -1.73
N ILE A 163 4.78 -9.48 -1.49
CA ILE A 163 4.30 -9.91 -0.17
C ILE A 163 4.07 -11.42 -0.24
N LYS A 164 4.46 -12.12 0.82
CA LYS A 164 4.23 -13.56 0.97
C LYS A 164 2.74 -13.86 1.08
N ASP A 165 2.37 -15.10 0.76
CA ASP A 165 0.97 -15.51 0.60
C ASP A 165 0.19 -15.60 1.92
N ASP A 166 0.84 -15.31 3.05
CA ASP A 166 0.29 -15.25 4.41
C ASP A 166 -0.12 -13.83 4.85
N PHE A 167 -0.33 -12.93 3.90
CA PHE A 167 -0.80 -11.58 4.20
C PHE A 167 -2.19 -11.59 4.87
N SER A 168 -2.44 -10.57 5.68
CA SER A 168 -3.76 -10.26 6.25
C SER A 168 -4.23 -8.90 5.74
N LEU A 169 -5.53 -8.79 5.47
CA LEU A 169 -6.15 -7.51 5.17
C LEU A 169 -6.79 -6.97 6.45
N ARG A 170 -6.80 -5.66 6.60
CA ARG A 170 -7.57 -4.97 7.62
C ARG A 170 -8.41 -3.87 6.98
N VAL A 171 -9.69 -3.81 7.30
CA VAL A 171 -10.61 -2.73 6.90
C VAL A 171 -11.08 -2.02 8.17
N GLY A 172 -10.69 -0.76 8.36
CA GLY A 172 -10.77 -0.09 9.66
C GLY A 172 -9.99 -0.86 10.73
N ALA A 173 -10.63 -1.25 11.81
CA ALA A 173 -10.09 -2.12 12.86
C ALA A 173 -10.46 -3.61 12.68
N ILE A 174 -11.04 -4.00 11.54
CA ILE A 174 -11.52 -5.37 11.31
C ILE A 174 -10.49 -6.15 10.51
N PRO A 175 -9.84 -7.17 11.09
CA PRO A 175 -8.99 -8.07 10.34
C PRO A 175 -9.86 -8.99 9.47
N ILE A 176 -9.47 -9.14 8.20
CA ILE A 176 -10.11 -10.01 7.22
C ILE A 176 -9.06 -11.02 6.76
N SER A 177 -9.32 -12.29 7.05
CA SER A 177 -8.43 -13.40 6.69
C SER A 177 -8.57 -13.78 5.21
N ASN A 178 -7.53 -14.37 4.62
CA ASN A 178 -7.55 -14.86 3.24
C ASN A 178 -8.70 -15.83 2.95
N SER A 179 -9.11 -16.65 3.92
CA SER A 179 -10.26 -17.55 3.76
C SER A 179 -11.57 -16.77 3.64
N SER A 180 -11.75 -15.72 4.46
CA SER A 180 -12.88 -14.80 4.35
C SER A 180 -12.88 -14.10 2.99
N LEU A 181 -11.73 -13.59 2.53
CA LEU A 181 -11.61 -12.97 1.21
C LEU A 181 -12.03 -13.91 0.07
N ARG A 182 -11.62 -15.19 0.12
CA ARG A 182 -12.03 -16.21 -0.88
C ARG A 182 -13.52 -16.51 -0.85
N GLN A 183 -14.12 -16.65 0.34
CA GLN A 183 -15.57 -16.86 0.50
C GLN A 183 -16.38 -15.70 -0.09
N LEU A 184 -15.79 -14.51 -0.04
CA LEU A 184 -16.29 -13.27 -0.58
C LEU A 184 -16.03 -13.10 -2.09
N GLY A 185 -15.45 -14.12 -2.74
CA GLY A 185 -15.20 -14.14 -4.19
C GLY A 185 -13.95 -13.37 -4.63
N ALA A 186 -13.09 -12.94 -3.70
CA ALA A 186 -11.82 -12.32 -4.05
C ALA A 186 -10.82 -13.37 -4.54
N ASP A 187 -10.12 -13.04 -5.63
CA ASP A 187 -9.00 -13.81 -6.17
C ASP A 187 -7.73 -13.46 -5.38
N VAL A 188 -7.61 -14.05 -4.18
CA VAL A 188 -6.48 -13.83 -3.27
C VAL A 188 -5.17 -14.29 -3.90
N GLU A 189 -5.20 -15.34 -4.72
CA GLU A 189 -4.06 -15.87 -5.46
C GLU A 189 -3.55 -14.87 -6.50
N ARG A 190 -4.43 -14.05 -7.08
CA ARG A 190 -4.03 -12.93 -7.92
C ARG A 190 -3.44 -11.78 -7.12
N ALA A 191 -4.04 -11.41 -5.99
CA ALA A 191 -3.48 -10.38 -5.11
C ALA A 191 -2.06 -10.76 -4.65
N ASN A 192 -1.87 -12.03 -4.31
CA ASN A 192 -0.57 -12.58 -3.95
C ASN A 192 0.47 -12.37 -5.02
N ARG A 193 0.13 -12.51 -6.31
CA ARG A 193 1.08 -12.38 -7.43
C ARG A 193 1.53 -10.95 -7.70
N GLU A 194 0.91 -9.95 -7.09
CA GLU A 194 1.32 -8.56 -7.23
C GLU A 194 2.66 -8.33 -6.50
N SER A 195 3.46 -7.42 -7.03
CA SER A 195 4.74 -7.04 -6.44
C SER A 195 5.01 -5.57 -6.74
N LEU A 196 5.77 -4.94 -5.87
CA LEU A 196 6.20 -3.57 -6.01
C LEU A 196 7.42 -3.50 -6.92
N ASP A 197 7.25 -2.77 -8.02
CA ASP A 197 8.35 -2.46 -8.92
C ASP A 197 9.14 -1.27 -8.37
N LEU A 198 10.32 -1.57 -7.82
CA LEU A 198 11.26 -0.54 -7.38
C LEU A 198 12.03 -0.07 -8.59
N LYS A 199 11.60 1.03 -9.20
CA LYS A 199 12.20 1.56 -10.43
C LYS A 199 13.73 1.67 -10.27
N TYR A 200 14.46 1.19 -11.28
CA TYR A 200 15.94 1.15 -11.34
C TYR A 200 16.62 0.11 -10.45
N LEU A 201 15.86 -0.72 -9.72
CA LEU A 201 16.40 -1.76 -8.86
C LEU A 201 15.69 -3.10 -9.12
N SER A 202 16.46 -4.16 -9.24
CA SER A 202 15.96 -5.54 -9.12
C SER A 202 16.18 -6.02 -7.69
N VAL A 203 15.12 -6.44 -7.03
CA VAL A 203 15.13 -7.00 -5.67
C VAL A 203 15.41 -8.50 -5.71
N ASN A 204 16.51 -8.91 -5.12
CA ASN A 204 17.04 -10.27 -5.10
C ASN A 204 16.80 -10.96 -3.75
N SER A 205 16.81 -10.21 -2.66
CA SER A 205 16.50 -10.70 -1.31
C SER A 205 15.87 -9.62 -0.46
N VAL A 206 15.16 -10.03 0.59
CA VAL A 206 14.57 -9.13 1.58
C VAL A 206 14.86 -9.68 2.96
N THR A 207 15.26 -8.83 3.89
CA THR A 207 15.44 -9.18 5.30
C THR A 207 14.94 -8.03 6.17
N LEU A 208 14.19 -8.35 7.21
CA LEU A 208 13.74 -7.40 8.23
C LEU A 208 14.66 -7.49 9.45
N ARG A 209 15.21 -6.36 9.90
CA ARG A 209 16.04 -6.28 11.11
C ARG A 209 15.86 -4.93 11.78
N ASN A 210 15.56 -4.93 13.09
CA ASN A 210 15.57 -3.73 13.93
C ASN A 210 14.70 -2.57 13.39
N GLY A 211 13.52 -2.86 12.82
CA GLY A 211 12.66 -1.82 12.22
C GLY A 211 13.16 -1.28 10.87
N GLU A 212 14.15 -1.93 10.26
CA GLU A 212 14.63 -1.64 8.91
C GLU A 212 14.35 -2.81 7.97
N ILE A 213 14.24 -2.48 6.69
CA ILE A 213 14.20 -3.44 5.58
C ILE A 213 15.52 -3.36 4.82
N GLU A 214 16.22 -4.48 4.78
CA GLU A 214 17.40 -4.67 3.95
C GLU A 214 17.00 -5.41 2.67
N LEU A 215 17.21 -4.76 1.54
CA LEU A 215 16.97 -5.30 0.21
C LEU A 215 18.31 -5.68 -0.42
N GLY A 216 18.47 -6.95 -0.79
CA GLY A 216 19.52 -7.32 -1.74
C GLY A 216 19.11 -6.81 -3.11
N VAL A 217 19.87 -5.90 -3.70
CA VAL A 217 19.49 -5.22 -4.95
C VAL A 217 20.57 -5.33 -6.01
N THR A 218 20.15 -5.27 -7.26
CA THR A 218 21.03 -5.03 -8.42
C THR A 218 20.45 -3.88 -9.24
N PRO A 219 21.28 -2.94 -9.72
CA PRO A 219 20.82 -1.90 -10.63
C PRO A 219 20.12 -2.52 -11.86
N SER A 220 18.93 -2.02 -12.21
CA SER A 220 18.26 -2.33 -13.47
C SER A 220 18.32 -1.10 -14.37
N PHE A 221 19.15 -1.17 -15.41
CA PHE A 221 19.30 -0.14 -16.45
C PHE A 221 18.51 -0.54 -17.70
#